data_AF-A0A2E5M9Z1-F1
#
_entry.id   AF-A0A2E5M9Z1-F1
#
_cell.length_a   1.000
_cell.length_b   1.000
_cell.length_c   1.000
_cell.angle_alpha   90.00
_cell.angle_beta   90.00
_cell.angle_gamma   90.00
#
_symmetry.space_group_name_H-M   'P 1'
#
loop_
_entity.id
_entity.type
_entity.pdbx_description
1 polymer ?
#
loop_
_entity_poly.entity_id
_entity_poly.type
_entity_poly.pdbx_seq_one_letter_code
_entity_poly.pdbx_strand_id
1 'polypeptide(L)'
;MADLSCWNCGQSIDDVPLPISRHATCSACFNELHCCRLCRHYRADSATGQCDEDRADPPVVKESANFCDWLRPNANAHQPETRSRRQSARSELDALFGEPEDSQSDTGGETGEAAPASKADDARAALDALFDPKNKV
;
A
#
# COMPACT_ATOMS: atom_id res chain seq x y z
N MET A 1 -23.12 13.49 15.95
CA MET A 1 -22.50 12.37 15.23
C MET A 1 -21.14 12.88 14.79
N ALA A 2 -20.06 12.16 15.11
CA ALA A 2 -18.73 12.55 14.67
C ALA A 2 -18.61 12.13 13.21
N ASP A 3 -18.36 13.09 12.31
CA ASP A 3 -18.09 12.84 10.89
C ASP A 3 -16.71 12.19 10.79
N LEU A 4 -16.67 10.88 10.59
CA LEU A 4 -15.44 10.10 10.51
C LEU A 4 -15.14 9.79 9.04
N SER A 5 -13.88 9.93 8.66
CA SER A 5 -13.40 9.64 7.32
C SER A 5 -12.33 8.55 7.32
N CYS A 6 -12.27 7.77 6.24
CA CYS A 6 -11.24 6.77 6.03
C CYS A 6 -9.86 7.44 5.92
N TRP A 7 -8.90 6.98 6.71
CA TRP A 7 -7.54 7.51 6.74
C TRP A 7 -6.82 7.50 5.38
N ASN A 8 -7.18 6.58 4.47
CA ASN A 8 -6.51 6.42 3.19
C ASN A 8 -7.19 7.15 2.02
N CYS A 9 -8.51 6.99 1.88
CA CYS A 9 -9.26 7.53 0.73
C CYS A 9 -10.16 8.72 1.06
N GLY A 10 -10.39 9.01 2.35
CA GLY A 10 -11.22 10.12 2.79
C GLY A 10 -12.73 9.87 2.71
N GLN A 11 -13.19 8.71 2.24
CA GLN A 11 -14.61 8.36 2.23
C GLN A 11 -15.18 8.37 3.66
N SER A 12 -16.40 8.89 3.82
CA SER A 12 -17.12 8.82 5.10
C SER A 12 -17.29 7.37 5.54
N ILE A 13 -17.11 7.13 6.85
CA ILE A 13 -17.26 5.83 7.51
C ILE A 13 -18.26 5.92 8.68
N ASP A 14 -19.21 6.86 8.59
CA ASP A 14 -20.23 7.09 9.63
C ASP A 14 -21.19 5.89 9.81
N ASP A 15 -21.25 5.01 8.81
CA ASP A 15 -22.01 3.76 8.82
C ASP A 15 -21.31 2.64 9.61
N VAL A 16 -20.02 2.80 9.93
CA VAL A 16 -19.25 1.81 10.67
C VAL A 16 -19.62 1.85 12.16
N PRO A 17 -20.08 0.72 12.75
CA PRO A 17 -20.42 0.67 14.16
C PRO A 17 -19.23 1.02 15.06
N LEU A 18 -19.49 1.81 16.11
CA LEU A 18 -18.51 2.12 17.14
C LEU A 18 -18.73 1.26 18.40
N PRO A 19 -17.66 0.74 19.04
CA PRO A 19 -16.25 0.86 18.64
C PRO A 19 -15.95 0.10 17.34
N ILE A 20 -15.04 0.65 16.52
CA ILE A 20 -14.67 0.06 15.23
C ILE A 20 -14.22 -1.39 15.47
N SER A 21 -14.80 -2.33 14.73
CA SER A 21 -14.40 -3.74 14.79
C SER A 21 -12.98 -3.93 14.26
N ARG A 22 -12.22 -4.88 14.83
CA ARG A 22 -10.87 -5.24 14.36
C ARG A 22 -10.82 -5.69 12.90
N HIS A 23 -11.94 -6.19 12.37
CA HIS A 23 -12.09 -6.62 10.97
C HIS A 23 -12.77 -5.58 10.08
N ALA A 24 -13.06 -4.37 10.60
CA ALA A 24 -13.72 -3.33 9.82
C ALA A 24 -12.80 -2.83 8.72
N THR A 25 -13.33 -2.75 7.50
CA THR A 25 -12.66 -2.23 6.31
C THR A 25 -13.48 -1.10 5.69
N CYS A 26 -12.81 -0.21 4.97
CA CYS A 26 -13.48 0.84 4.20
C CYS A 26 -14.25 0.23 3.03
N SER A 27 -15.50 0.62 2.81
CA SER A 27 -16.31 0.17 1.67
C SER A 27 -15.81 0.65 0.30
N ALA A 28 -15.02 1.73 0.26
CA ALA A 28 -14.51 2.31 -0.98
C ALA A 28 -13.11 1.79 -1.36
N CYS A 29 -12.18 1.70 -0.41
CA CYS A 29 -10.79 1.33 -0.69
C CYS A 29 -10.32 0.04 -0.02
N PHE A 30 -11.20 -0.63 0.75
CA PHE A 30 -10.94 -1.90 1.43
C PHE A 30 -9.80 -1.94 2.45
N ASN A 31 -9.11 -0.82 2.70
CA ASN A 31 -8.12 -0.72 3.77
C ASN A 31 -8.76 -0.90 5.14
N GLU A 32 -7.97 -1.44 6.07
CA GLU A 32 -8.42 -1.68 7.43
C GLU A 32 -8.63 -0.36 8.18
N LEU A 33 -9.72 -0.30 8.94
CA LEU A 33 -10.09 0.88 9.73
C LEU A 33 -9.57 0.78 11.17
N HIS A 34 -9.42 -0.44 11.70
CA HIS A 34 -8.84 -0.67 13.02
C HIS A 34 -7.31 -0.74 12.95
N CYS A 35 -6.69 0.36 12.55
CA CYS A 35 -5.25 0.49 12.38
C CYS A 35 -4.71 1.77 13.05
N CYS A 36 -3.39 1.87 13.20
CA CYS A 36 -2.78 3.04 13.83
C CYS A 36 -3.06 4.32 13.04
N ARG A 37 -3.11 4.25 11.70
CA ARG A 37 -3.35 5.41 10.84
C ARG A 37 -4.67 6.15 11.12
N LEU A 38 -5.71 5.45 11.58
CA LEU A 38 -6.99 6.07 11.94
C LEU A 38 -7.02 6.54 13.40
N CYS A 39 -6.03 6.19 14.23
CA CYS A 39 -6.02 6.49 15.66
C CYS A 39 -5.52 7.92 15.92
N ARG A 40 -6.19 8.66 16.81
CA ARG A 40 -5.76 9.99 17.26
C ARG A 40 -4.41 10.00 18.00
N HIS A 41 -4.00 8.86 18.55
CA HIS A 41 -2.73 8.72 19.28
C HIS A 41 -1.55 8.46 18.33
N TYR A 42 -1.81 8.29 17.03
CA TYR A 42 -0.76 8.04 16.07
C TYR A 42 -0.07 9.34 15.63
N ARG A 43 1.27 9.34 15.66
CA ARG A 43 2.10 10.45 15.22
C ARG A 43 2.93 10.04 14.02
N ALA A 44 2.45 10.45 12.84
CA ALA A 44 3.13 10.17 11.57
C ALA A 44 4.53 10.78 11.49
N ASP A 45 4.72 11.97 12.08
CA ASP A 45 5.97 12.74 11.97
C ASP A 45 6.97 12.45 13.10
N SER A 46 6.66 11.54 14.03
CA SER A 46 7.57 11.23 15.13
C SER A 46 8.62 10.20 14.70
N ALA A 47 9.90 10.55 14.85
CA ALA A 47 11.03 9.65 14.59
C ALA A 47 11.16 8.54 15.65
N THR A 48 10.71 8.79 16.88
CA THR A 48 10.76 7.86 18.02
C THR A 48 9.40 7.79 18.69
N GLY A 49 8.81 6.60 18.80
CA GLY A 49 7.47 6.46 19.38
C GLY A 49 6.41 7.08 18.50
N GLN A 50 5.80 6.25 17.65
CA GLN A 50 4.72 6.68 16.74
C GLN A 50 3.34 6.63 17.40
N CYS A 51 3.27 6.31 18.70
CA CYS A 51 2.05 6.28 19.51
C CYS A 51 2.27 7.11 20.77
N ASP A 52 1.36 8.04 21.06
CA ASP A 52 1.38 8.86 22.28
C ASP A 52 0.83 8.13 23.52
N GLU A 53 0.21 6.97 23.34
CA GLU A 53 -0.31 6.17 24.46
C GLU A 53 0.77 5.19 24.94
N ASP A 54 1.39 5.49 26.08
CA ASP A 54 2.49 4.73 26.67
C ASP A 54 2.13 3.27 26.99
N ARG A 55 0.84 3.00 27.25
CA ARG A 55 0.36 1.65 27.56
C ARG A 55 -0.03 0.84 26.31
N ALA A 56 -0.06 1.46 25.14
CA ALA A 56 -0.35 0.78 23.90
C ALA A 56 0.90 0.10 23.36
N ASP A 57 0.74 -1.10 22.81
CA ASP A 57 1.78 -1.80 22.06
C ASP A 57 1.45 -1.73 20.56
N PRO A 58 1.88 -0.68 19.85
CA PRO A 58 1.48 -0.47 18.46
C PRO A 58 2.25 -1.42 17.52
N PRO A 59 1.58 -2.05 16.54
CA PRO A 59 2.21 -2.97 15.58
C PRO A 59 3.31 -2.30 14.76
N VAL A 60 4.23 -3.07 14.17
CA VAL A 60 5.28 -2.51 13.28
C VAL A 60 4.66 -1.82 12.06
N VAL A 61 3.74 -2.51 11.38
CA VAL A 61 3.00 -1.96 10.23
C VAL A 61 1.81 -1.16 10.75
N LYS A 62 1.75 0.13 10.42
CA LYS A 62 0.77 1.06 11.02
C LYS A 62 -0.55 1.11 10.26
N GLU A 63 -0.51 0.68 9.00
CA GLU A 63 -1.65 0.60 8.09
C GLU A 63 -2.50 -0.66 8.31
N SER A 64 -1.92 -1.76 8.81
CA SER A 64 -2.62 -3.04 8.95
C SER A 64 -3.59 -3.08 10.13
N ALA A 65 -4.59 -3.95 10.05
CA ALA A 65 -5.46 -4.26 11.19
C ALA A 65 -4.64 -4.68 12.43
N ASN A 66 -5.05 -4.21 13.60
CA ASN A 66 -4.38 -4.50 14.86
C ASN A 66 -5.36 -4.80 16.00
N PHE A 67 -4.81 -5.18 17.16
CA PHE A 67 -5.55 -5.57 18.35
C PHE A 67 -5.51 -4.50 19.45
N CYS A 68 -5.14 -3.26 19.11
CA CYS A 68 -4.94 -2.21 20.10
C CYS A 68 -6.27 -1.71 20.68
N ASP A 69 -6.53 -2.00 21.95
CA ASP A 69 -7.76 -1.58 22.64
C ASP A 69 -7.81 -0.07 22.94
N TRP A 70 -6.68 0.62 22.80
CA TRP A 70 -6.56 2.06 22.95
C TRP A 70 -6.94 2.85 21.68
N LEU A 71 -7.35 2.17 20.61
CA LEU A 71 -7.73 2.85 19.37
C LEU A 71 -8.88 3.84 19.63
N ARG A 72 -8.67 5.07 19.18
CA ARG A 72 -9.64 6.16 19.22
C ARG A 72 -9.64 6.85 17.85
N PRO A 73 -10.71 6.67 17.05
CA PRO A 73 -10.75 7.20 15.68
C PRO A 73 -10.54 8.72 15.65
N ASN A 74 -9.78 9.18 14.67
CA ASN A 74 -9.54 10.60 14.41
C ASN A 74 -10.28 11.01 13.12
N ALA A 75 -11.18 11.98 13.24
CA ALA A 75 -11.92 12.54 12.09
C ALA A 75 -11.00 13.18 11.05
N ASN A 76 -9.84 13.69 11.47
CA ASN A 76 -8.85 14.36 10.64
C ASN A 76 -7.68 13.45 10.24
N ALA A 77 -7.87 12.12 10.25
CA ALA A 77 -6.83 11.16 9.88
C ALA A 77 -6.46 11.24 8.40
N HIS A 78 -7.42 11.57 7.53
CA HIS A 78 -7.19 11.74 6.11
C HIS A 78 -6.61 13.13 5.82
N GLN A 79 -5.44 13.17 5.18
CA GLN A 79 -4.76 14.42 4.79
C GLN A 79 -4.51 14.44 3.27
N PRO A 80 -5.48 14.93 2.47
CA PRO A 80 -5.39 14.89 1.01
C PRO A 80 -4.24 15.76 0.47
N GLU A 81 -3.90 16.86 1.14
CA GLU A 81 -2.84 17.77 0.72
C GLU A 81 -1.47 17.08 0.73
N THR A 82 -1.21 16.25 1.74
CA THR A 82 0.02 15.46 1.84
C THR A 82 0.14 14.47 0.67
N ARG A 83 -0.98 13.87 0.24
CA ARG A 83 -1.01 12.97 -0.92
C ARG A 83 -0.74 13.73 -2.23
N SER A 84 -1.40 14.87 -2.42
CA SER A 84 -1.18 15.72 -3.60
C SER A 84 0.27 16.18 -3.70
N ARG A 85 0.87 16.65 -2.59
CA ARG A 85 2.28 17.07 -2.56
C ARG A 85 3.24 15.94 -2.93
N ARG A 86 2.99 14.72 -2.45
CA ARG A 86 3.78 13.54 -2.81
C ARG A 86 3.69 13.22 -4.31
N GLN A 87 2.49 13.34 -4.89
CA GLN A 87 2.29 13.08 -6.32
C GLN A 87 2.96 14.14 -7.20
N SER A 88 2.84 15.43 -6.84
CA SER A 88 3.54 16.52 -7.51
C SER A 88 5.06 16.34 -7.44
N ALA A 89 5.60 16.08 -6.25
CA ALA A 89 7.04 15.85 -6.08
C ALA A 89 7.54 14.64 -6.90
N ARG A 90 6.74 13.58 -7.02
CA ARG A 90 7.09 12.42 -7.84
C ARG A 90 7.11 12.77 -9.34
N SER A 91 6.11 13.50 -9.82
CA SER A 91 6.07 13.98 -11.20
C SER A 91 7.23 14.93 -11.53
N GLU A 92 7.64 15.78 -10.58
CA GLU A 92 8.79 16.68 -10.75
C GLU A 92 10.10 15.88 -10.83
N LEU A 93 10.28 14.86 -9.99
CA LEU A 93 11.45 13.97 -10.09
C LEU A 93 11.46 13.21 -11.42
N ASP A 94 10.32 12.69 -11.85
CA ASP A 94 10.20 11.98 -13.13
C ASP A 94 10.53 12.91 -14.31
N ALA A 95 10.13 14.18 -14.27
CA ALA A 95 10.48 15.16 -15.31
C ALA A 95 11.97 15.55 -15.31
N LEU A 96 12.64 15.48 -14.15
CA LEU A 96 14.07 15.76 -14.05
C LEU A 96 14.94 14.56 -14.47
N PHE A 97 14.44 13.34 -14.29
CA PHE A 97 15.25 12.12 -14.39
C PHE A 97 14.71 11.05 -15.35
N GLY A 98 13.54 11.24 -15.99
CA GLY A 98 12.92 10.26 -16.88
C GLY A 98 12.84 10.74 -18.34
N GLU A 99 13.47 9.99 -19.28
CA GLU A 99 13.06 9.71 -20.68
C GLU A 99 14.23 9.07 -21.49
N PRO A 100 14.02 8.30 -22.59
CA PRO A 100 12.84 7.59 -23.07
C PRO A 100 13.00 6.04 -23.03
N GLU A 101 11.89 5.32 -22.87
CA GLU A 101 11.56 4.03 -23.50
C GLU A 101 12.67 2.97 -23.66
N ASP A 102 13.07 2.29 -22.58
CA ASP A 102 13.58 0.90 -22.65
C ASP A 102 13.60 0.26 -21.25
N SER A 103 12.46 0.32 -20.56
CA SER A 103 12.26 -0.46 -19.34
C SER A 103 10.85 -1.01 -19.39
N GLN A 104 10.77 -2.18 -20.03
CA GLN A 104 9.65 -3.09 -19.92
C GLN A 104 9.28 -3.19 -18.45
N SER A 105 8.14 -2.62 -18.10
CA SER A 105 7.47 -2.91 -16.86
C SER A 105 7.05 -4.38 -16.96
N ASP A 106 7.75 -5.21 -16.20
CA ASP A 106 7.33 -6.55 -15.85
C ASP A 106 6.03 -6.43 -15.05
N THR A 107 4.93 -6.28 -15.77
CA THR A 107 3.58 -6.47 -15.24
C THR A 107 3.08 -7.76 -15.85
N GLY A 108 3.40 -8.86 -15.17
CA GLY A 108 2.73 -10.14 -15.40
C GLY A 108 1.21 -9.93 -15.30
N GLY A 109 0.51 -10.22 -16.40
CA GLY A 109 -0.93 -9.99 -16.50
C GLY A 109 -1.45 -10.23 -17.91
N GLU A 110 -1.36 -11.49 -18.35
CA GLU A 110 -2.23 -12.19 -19.31
C GLU A 110 -3.18 -11.34 -20.16
N THR A 111 -2.77 -11.07 -21.40
CA THR A 111 -3.70 -11.12 -22.54
C THR A 111 -3.02 -11.86 -23.68
N GLY A 112 -3.57 -13.02 -24.01
CA GLY A 112 -3.20 -13.76 -25.19
C GLY A 112 -3.44 -12.91 -26.42
N GLU A 113 -2.37 -12.57 -27.13
CA GLU A 113 -2.42 -12.22 -28.53
C GLU A 113 -1.10 -12.69 -29.14
N ALA A 114 -1.20 -13.48 -30.19
CA ALA A 114 -0.10 -14.27 -30.75
C ALA A 114 1.06 -13.40 -31.26
N ALA A 115 2.25 -13.60 -30.69
CA ALA A 115 3.53 -13.10 -31.21
C ALA A 115 4.42 -14.30 -31.61
N PRO A 116 5.35 -14.15 -32.58
CA PRO A 116 5.83 -15.23 -33.44
C PRO A 116 6.59 -16.29 -32.62
N ALA A 117 6.24 -17.55 -32.87
CA ALA A 117 6.70 -18.73 -32.12
C ALA A 117 8.22 -18.77 -31.86
N SER A 118 9.05 -18.18 -32.72
CA SER A 118 10.51 -18.31 -32.63
C SER A 118 11.12 -17.75 -31.34
N LYS A 119 10.71 -16.54 -30.89
CA LYS A 119 11.39 -15.90 -29.74
C LYS A 119 11.04 -16.54 -28.39
N ALA A 120 9.80 -17.01 -28.24
CA ALA A 120 9.35 -17.68 -27.03
C ALA A 120 9.96 -19.08 -26.91
N ASP A 121 10.07 -19.80 -28.03
CA ASP A 121 10.73 -21.11 -28.08
C ASP A 121 12.24 -20.99 -27.82
N ASP A 122 12.91 -19.97 -28.39
CA ASP A 122 14.33 -19.69 -28.15
C ASP A 122 14.61 -19.35 -26.67
N ALA A 123 13.76 -18.51 -26.06
CA ALA A 123 13.90 -18.15 -24.65
C ALA A 123 13.71 -19.36 -23.72
N ARG A 124 12.77 -20.25 -24.05
CA ARG A 124 12.50 -21.46 -23.26
C ARG A 124 13.64 -22.47 -23.38
N ALA A 125 14.18 -22.67 -24.58
CA ALA A 125 15.35 -23.53 -24.79
C ALA A 125 16.60 -23.02 -24.04
N ALA A 126 16.81 -21.70 -24.01
CA ALA A 126 17.92 -21.09 -23.28
C ALA A 126 17.80 -21.29 -21.75
N LEU A 127 16.59 -21.19 -21.20
CA LEU A 127 16.35 -21.43 -19.78
C LEU A 127 16.54 -22.91 -19.43
N ASP A 128 16.01 -23.83 -20.23
CA ASP A 128 16.19 -25.27 -19.98
C ASP A 128 17.68 -25.66 -19.98
N ALA A 129 18.50 -25.09 -20.88
CA ALA A 129 19.94 -25.32 -20.91
C ALA A 129 20.70 -24.78 -19.67
N LEU A 130 20.19 -23.74 -19.02
CA LEU A 130 20.77 -23.16 -17.80
C LEU A 130 20.44 -24.00 -16.56
N PHE A 131 19.27 -24.64 -16.53
CA PHE A 131 18.77 -25.36 -15.37
C PHE A 131 18.81 -26.89 -15.50
N ASP A 132 19.30 -27.42 -16.63
CA ASP A 132 19.45 -28.87 -16.81
C ASP A 132 20.46 -29.45 -15.79
N PRO A 133 20.05 -30.36 -14.90
CA PRO A 133 20.89 -30.88 -13.82
C PRO A 133 22.13 -31.65 -14.29
N LYS A 134 22.22 -31.99 -15.58
CA LYS A 134 23.38 -32.64 -16.20
C LYS A 134 24.53 -31.68 -16.54
N ASN A 135 24.32 -30.37 -16.45
CA ASN A 135 25.34 -29.35 -16.73
C ASN A 135 25.97 -28.76 -15.45
N LYS A 136 25.75 -29.40 -14.28
CA LYS A 136 26.54 -29.14 -13.08
C LYS A 136 27.92 -29.79 -13.24
N VAL A 137 28.94 -28.96 -13.41
CA VAL A 137 30.36 -29.32 -13.27
C VAL A 137 30.62 -29.94 -11.90
#